data_AF-K2EW17-F1
#
_entry.id   AF-K2EW17-F1
#
_cell.length_a   1.000
_cell.length_b   1.000
_cell.length_c   1.000
_cell.angle_alpha   90.00
_cell.angle_beta   90.00
_cell.angle_gamma   90.00
#
_symmetry.space_group_name_H-M   'P 1'
#
loop_
_entity.id
_entity.type
_entity.pdbx_description
1 polymer ?
#
loop_
_entity_poly.entity_id
_entity_poly.type
_entity_poly.pdbx_seq_one_letter_code
_entity_poly.pdbx_strand_id
1 'polypeptide(L)'
;MKVNFTKQFLIKCEPPTKGRISFHDTQEKGLSAYITSNGVITFFVRKRINGRDERIHLGHFPELSIENARKKALAAKADVAKGIDPNQEKKRLKQEITFGDMFHEFMERYSKKFKKSWEADEREVNRFMTSFFHRKACQITKIEILELHEKIGDESGRYQANRLLERVRAIYNKAIEWGWQGTNPTQGIKKFKEKSRQRFLRKDEMPRFLRLLLKKQIPLLAISFSCPF
;
A
#
# COMPACT_ATOMS: atom_id res chain seq x y z
N MET A 1 2.22 -33.79 12.76
CA MET A 1 2.98 -34.91 13.35
C MET A 1 3.81 -34.40 14.53
N LYS A 2 3.90 -35.11 15.66
CA LYS A 2 4.78 -34.74 16.78
C LYS A 2 6.14 -35.42 16.59
N VAL A 3 7.22 -34.65 16.64
CA VAL A 3 8.58 -35.14 16.42
C VAL A 3 9.55 -34.35 17.29
N ASN A 4 10.64 -34.97 17.72
CA ASN A 4 11.72 -34.22 18.35
C ASN A 4 12.52 -33.49 17.27
N PHE A 5 12.60 -32.16 17.34
CA PHE A 5 13.38 -31.41 16.37
C PHE A 5 14.87 -31.66 16.58
N THR A 6 15.48 -32.34 15.62
CA THR A 6 16.93 -32.50 15.51
C THR A 6 17.40 -31.91 14.18
N LYS A 7 18.67 -31.48 14.13
CA LYS A 7 19.27 -30.93 12.90
C LYS A 7 19.18 -31.94 11.75
N GLN A 8 19.44 -33.21 12.04
CA GLN A 8 19.35 -34.32 11.08
C GLN A 8 17.93 -34.51 10.56
N PHE A 9 16.92 -34.47 11.44
CA PHE A 9 15.52 -34.62 11.03
C PHE A 9 15.09 -33.51 10.08
N LEU A 10 15.38 -32.24 10.42
CA LEU A 10 14.96 -31.10 9.61
C LEU A 10 15.64 -31.08 8.24
N ILE A 11 16.91 -31.47 8.14
CA ILE A 11 17.64 -31.54 6.86
C ILE A 11 17.13 -32.69 5.98
N LYS A 12 16.78 -33.84 6.59
CA LYS A 12 16.35 -35.03 5.86
C LYS A 12 14.87 -34.99 5.42
N CYS A 13 14.09 -34.04 5.94
CA CYS A 13 12.68 -33.95 5.57
C CYS A 13 12.51 -33.48 4.11
N GLU A 14 11.86 -34.31 3.31
CA GLU A 14 11.55 -33.97 1.92
C GLU A 14 10.45 -32.90 1.83
N PRO A 15 10.64 -31.87 0.98
CA PRO A 15 9.60 -30.88 0.71
C PRO A 15 8.38 -31.52 0.04
N PRO A 16 7.14 -31.12 0.38
CA PRO A 16 5.96 -31.61 -0.31
C PRO A 16 5.87 -31.09 -1.74
N THR A 17 5.29 -31.88 -2.65
CA THR A 17 5.06 -31.47 -4.05
C THR A 17 4.22 -30.19 -4.17
N LYS A 18 3.24 -30.00 -3.26
CA LYS A 18 2.44 -28.77 -3.16
C LYS A 18 2.09 -28.46 -1.70
N GLY A 19 2.01 -27.17 -1.38
CA GLY A 19 1.56 -26.68 -0.08
C GLY A 19 2.66 -26.75 0.99
N ARG A 20 2.31 -27.27 2.17
CA ARG A 20 3.22 -27.34 3.32
C ARG A 20 2.89 -28.51 4.22
N ILE A 21 3.93 -29.14 4.78
CA ILE A 21 3.80 -30.16 5.83
C ILE A 21 4.19 -29.53 7.16
N SER A 22 3.42 -29.82 8.22
CA SER A 22 3.64 -29.26 9.56
C SER A 22 4.02 -30.32 10.60
N PHE A 23 5.03 -29.97 11.39
CA PHE A 23 5.61 -30.76 12.47
C PHE A 23 5.51 -29.99 13.78
N HIS A 24 5.39 -30.70 14.90
CA HIS A 24 5.32 -30.12 16.24
C HIS A 24 6.45 -30.69 17.08
N ASP A 25 7.20 -29.82 17.77
CA ASP A 25 8.31 -30.24 18.62
C ASP A 25 7.77 -30.99 19.84
N THR A 26 8.44 -32.08 20.21
CA THR A 26 8.09 -32.85 21.42
C THR A 26 8.75 -32.29 22.67
N GLN A 27 9.87 -31.57 22.56
CA GLN A 27 10.53 -30.98 23.74
C GLN A 27 9.91 -29.64 24.14
N GLU A 28 9.66 -28.74 23.19
CA GLU A 28 9.04 -27.44 23.48
C GLU A 28 7.57 -27.41 23.07
N LYS A 29 6.67 -27.59 24.05
CA LYS A 29 5.22 -27.60 23.81
C LYS A 29 4.76 -26.29 23.17
N GLY A 30 4.22 -26.37 21.97
CA GLY A 30 3.70 -25.25 21.20
C GLY A 30 4.64 -24.74 20.10
N LEU A 31 5.91 -25.15 20.10
CA LEU A 31 6.81 -24.94 18.97
C LEU A 31 6.39 -25.88 17.83
N SER A 32 6.26 -25.30 16.63
CA SER A 32 5.94 -26.02 15.41
C SER A 32 6.87 -25.55 14.29
N ALA A 33 7.06 -26.41 13.31
CA ALA A 33 7.76 -26.09 12.08
C ALA A 33 6.91 -26.50 10.89
N TYR A 34 6.95 -25.74 9.80
CA TYR A 34 6.43 -26.22 8.52
C TYR A 34 7.50 -26.14 7.44
N ILE A 35 7.40 -27.03 6.48
CA ILE A 35 8.26 -27.07 5.29
C ILE A 35 7.36 -26.75 4.10
N THR A 36 7.70 -25.73 3.34
CA THR A 36 7.01 -25.38 2.08
C THR A 36 7.52 -26.26 0.94
N SER A 37 6.79 -26.28 -0.18
CA SER A 37 7.26 -26.94 -1.41
C SER A 37 8.62 -26.43 -1.90
N ASN A 38 9.01 -25.21 -1.53
CA ASN A 38 10.30 -24.62 -1.87
C ASN A 38 11.43 -25.06 -0.91
N GLY A 39 11.16 -25.98 0.02
CA GLY A 39 12.12 -26.47 1.01
C GLY A 39 12.40 -25.51 2.16
N VAL A 40 11.67 -24.39 2.27
CA VAL A 40 11.88 -23.43 3.36
C VAL A 40 11.26 -23.96 4.64
N ILE A 41 12.10 -24.16 5.65
CA ILE A 41 11.69 -24.62 6.98
C ILE A 41 11.48 -23.40 7.88
N THR A 42 10.26 -23.25 8.38
CA THR A 42 9.86 -22.09 9.18
C THR A 42 9.37 -22.52 10.56
N PHE A 43 9.96 -21.95 11.60
CA PHE A 43 9.52 -22.12 12.99
C PHE A 43 8.42 -21.13 13.35
N PHE A 44 7.38 -21.63 14.00
CA PHE A 44 6.26 -20.82 14.46
C PHE A 44 5.65 -21.37 15.75
N VAL A 45 4.98 -20.51 16.51
CA VAL A 45 4.09 -20.91 17.61
C VAL A 45 2.64 -20.78 17.14
N ARG A 46 1.83 -21.81 17.36
CA ARG A 46 0.38 -21.73 17.17
C ARG A 46 -0.27 -21.43 18.51
N LYS A 47 -1.01 -20.34 18.61
CA LYS A 47 -1.76 -19.99 19.83
C LYS A 47 -3.06 -19.29 19.49
N ARG A 48 -4.05 -19.44 20.37
CA ARG A 48 -5.34 -18.75 20.23
C ARG A 48 -5.23 -17.40 20.92
N ILE A 49 -5.41 -16.33 20.16
CA ILE A 49 -5.36 -14.94 20.61
C ILE A 49 -6.67 -14.28 20.20
N ASN A 50 -7.39 -13.68 21.15
CA ASN A 50 -8.69 -13.01 20.91
C ASN A 50 -9.69 -13.87 20.12
N GLY A 51 -9.80 -15.15 20.50
CA GLY A 51 -10.72 -16.10 19.88
C GLY A 51 -10.29 -16.66 18.51
N ARG A 52 -9.21 -16.13 17.91
CA ARG A 52 -8.67 -16.55 16.60
C ARG A 52 -7.39 -17.38 16.77
N ASP A 53 -7.22 -18.35 15.88
CA ASP A 53 -5.99 -19.14 15.80
C ASP A 53 -4.92 -18.36 15.04
N GLU A 54 -3.95 -17.84 15.78
CA GLU A 54 -2.85 -17.05 15.24
C GLU A 54 -1.55 -17.86 15.21
N ARG A 55 -0.69 -17.52 14.23
CA ARG A 55 0.65 -18.10 14.10
C ARG A 55 1.69 -17.02 14.32
N ILE A 56 2.53 -17.20 15.32
CA ILE A 56 3.63 -16.28 15.62
C ILE A 56 4.89 -16.82 14.94
N HIS A 57 5.39 -16.08 13.96
CA HIS A 57 6.58 -16.44 13.21
C HIS A 57 7.85 -16.20 14.04
N LEU A 58 8.70 -17.23 14.19
CA LEU A 58 9.94 -17.14 14.99
C LEU A 58 11.20 -16.97 14.13
N GLY A 59 11.23 -17.56 12.94
CA GLY A 59 12.37 -17.53 12.02
C GLY A 59 12.47 -18.79 11.15
N HIS A 60 13.50 -18.84 10.32
CA HIS A 60 13.77 -19.95 9.40
C HIS A 60 14.97 -20.77 9.85
N PHE A 61 14.98 -22.07 9.55
CA PHE A 61 16.19 -22.89 9.65
C PHE A 61 16.98 -22.78 8.33
N PRO A 62 18.32 -22.71 8.33
CA PRO A 62 19.25 -22.84 9.46
C PRO A 62 19.60 -21.53 10.18
N GLU A 63 19.14 -20.37 9.70
CA GLU A 63 19.44 -19.05 10.30
C GLU A 63 19.07 -18.99 11.80
N LEU A 64 17.96 -19.62 12.17
CA LEU A 64 17.55 -19.85 13.53
C LEU A 64 17.84 -21.30 13.94
N SER A 65 18.75 -21.48 14.89
CA SER A 65 19.00 -22.79 15.48
C SER A 65 17.77 -23.32 16.23
N ILE A 66 17.68 -24.64 16.37
CA ILE A 66 16.56 -25.30 17.06
C ILE A 66 16.49 -24.84 18.52
N GLU A 67 17.64 -24.73 19.21
CA GLU A 67 17.70 -24.24 20.59
C GLU A 67 17.19 -22.81 20.71
N ASN A 68 17.59 -21.92 19.79
CA ASN A 68 17.11 -20.55 19.78
C ASN A 68 15.63 -20.48 19.39
N ALA A 69 15.13 -21.38 18.53
CA ALA A 69 13.71 -21.50 18.22
C ALA A 69 12.90 -21.91 19.45
N ARG A 70 13.40 -22.84 20.28
CA ARG A 70 12.77 -23.22 21.56
C ARG A 70 12.73 -22.06 22.55
N LYS A 71 13.85 -21.35 22.74
CA LYS A 71 13.92 -20.14 23.58
C LYS A 71 12.93 -19.06 23.11
N LYS A 72 12.89 -18.78 21.80
CA LYS A 72 11.95 -17.81 21.21
C LYS A 72 10.49 -18.26 21.33
N ALA A 73 10.21 -19.55 21.23
CA ALA A 73 8.86 -20.09 21.44
C ALA A 73 8.40 -19.89 22.87
N LEU A 74 9.28 -20.13 23.86
CA LEU A 74 8.99 -19.88 25.27
C LEU A 74 8.68 -18.40 25.53
N ALA A 75 9.52 -17.49 25.01
CA ALA A 75 9.31 -16.05 25.12
C ALA A 75 7.97 -15.62 24.48
N ALA A 76 7.71 -16.03 23.24
CA ALA A 76 6.47 -15.69 22.54
C ALA A 76 5.22 -16.21 23.28
N LYS A 77 5.30 -17.39 23.92
CA LYS A 77 4.19 -17.91 24.74
C LYS A 77 3.96 -17.07 25.99
N ALA A 78 5.03 -16.61 26.63
CA ALA A 78 4.98 -15.74 27.81
C ALA A 78 4.37 -14.38 27.47
N ASP A 79 4.76 -13.78 26.34
CA ASP A 79 4.18 -12.51 25.87
C ASP A 79 2.68 -12.64 25.64
N VAL A 80 2.24 -13.69 24.94
CA VAL A 80 0.81 -13.95 24.74
C VAL A 80 0.08 -14.20 26.06
N ALA A 81 0.71 -14.84 27.04
CA ALA A 81 0.12 -15.04 28.36
C ALA A 81 -0.06 -13.71 29.13
N LYS A 82 0.80 -12.71 28.86
CA LYS A 82 0.68 -11.34 29.35
C LYS A 82 -0.30 -10.49 28.52
N GLY A 83 -0.98 -11.07 27.53
CA GLY A 83 -1.89 -10.36 26.63
C GLY A 83 -1.20 -9.56 25.52
N ILE A 84 0.12 -9.68 25.38
CA ILE A 84 0.89 -9.02 24.32
C ILE A 84 0.91 -9.94 23.10
N ASP A 85 0.34 -9.49 21.98
CA ASP A 85 0.43 -10.19 20.71
C ASP A 85 1.61 -9.63 19.88
N PRO A 86 2.72 -10.39 19.70
CA PRO A 86 3.86 -9.94 18.89
C PRO A 86 3.50 -9.65 17.43
N ASN A 87 2.43 -10.27 16.91
CA ASN A 87 1.92 -9.96 15.57
C ASN A 87 1.18 -8.61 15.55
N GLN A 88 0.54 -8.19 16.65
CA GLN A 88 -0.02 -6.84 16.76
C GLN A 88 1.07 -5.79 16.74
N GLU A 89 2.19 -5.98 17.44
CA GLU A 89 3.28 -5.00 17.45
C GLU A 89 3.91 -4.84 16.07
N LYS A 90 4.15 -5.94 15.34
CA LYS A 90 4.61 -5.89 13.94
C LYS A 90 3.58 -5.23 13.00
N LYS A 91 2.28 -5.43 13.24
CA LYS A 91 1.22 -4.71 12.52
C LYS A 91 1.25 -3.23 12.88
N ARG A 92 1.45 -2.87 14.15
CA ARG A 92 1.49 -1.50 14.67
C ARG A 92 2.65 -0.70 14.07
N LEU A 93 3.86 -1.27 14.07
CA LEU A 93 5.06 -0.65 13.49
C LEU A 93 4.93 -0.42 11.97
N LYS A 94 4.30 -1.35 11.23
CA LYS A 94 4.00 -1.15 9.80
C LYS A 94 2.86 -0.16 9.55
N GLN A 95 2.00 0.06 10.53
CA GLN A 95 0.93 1.05 10.54
C GLN A 95 1.40 2.45 10.97
N GLU A 96 2.67 2.62 11.34
CA GLU A 96 3.21 3.89 11.82
C GLU A 96 3.63 4.87 10.72
N ILE A 97 3.75 4.41 9.46
CA ILE A 97 4.09 5.32 8.35
C ILE A 97 3.03 6.42 8.25
N THR A 98 3.49 7.67 8.22
CA THR A 98 2.60 8.81 8.00
C THR A 98 2.17 8.87 6.54
N PHE A 99 1.05 9.54 6.26
CA PHE A 99 0.68 9.79 4.87
C PHE A 99 1.72 10.66 4.15
N GLY A 100 2.37 11.59 4.85
CA GLY A 100 3.45 12.41 4.31
C GLY A 100 4.64 11.56 3.84
N ASP A 101 5.10 10.63 4.67
CA ASP A 101 6.20 9.72 4.32
C ASP A 101 5.82 8.81 3.14
N MET A 102 4.61 8.26 3.17
CA MET A 102 4.07 7.45 2.08
C MET A 102 4.00 8.22 0.76
N PHE A 103 3.57 9.48 0.82
CA PHE A 103 3.50 10.37 -0.33
C PHE A 103 4.90 10.72 -0.86
N HIS A 104 5.84 11.03 0.03
CA HIS A 104 7.23 11.30 -0.34
C HIS A 104 7.87 10.08 -1.04
N GLU A 105 7.69 8.88 -0.48
CA GLU A 105 8.16 7.64 -1.08
C GLU A 105 7.53 7.40 -2.46
N PHE A 106 6.23 7.68 -2.61
CA PHE A 106 5.53 7.63 -3.89
C PHE A 106 6.13 8.58 -4.93
N MET A 107 6.46 9.81 -4.52
CA MET A 107 7.05 10.81 -5.40
C MET A 107 8.43 10.39 -5.90
N GLU A 108 9.32 9.98 -4.99
CA GLU A 108 10.71 9.63 -5.31
C GLU A 108 10.85 8.31 -6.07
N ARG A 109 10.09 7.28 -5.67
CA ARG A 109 10.24 5.94 -6.28
C ARG A 109 9.46 5.80 -7.57
N TYR A 110 8.36 6.54 -7.74
CA TYR A 110 7.45 6.34 -8.87
C TYR A 110 7.16 7.62 -9.66
N SER A 111 6.56 8.63 -9.03
CA SER A 111 6.01 9.77 -9.78
C SER A 111 7.08 10.50 -10.60
N LYS A 112 8.19 10.92 -9.97
CA LYS A 112 9.28 11.66 -10.63
C LYS A 112 9.99 10.86 -11.73
N LYS A 113 10.00 9.53 -11.63
CA LYS A 113 10.68 8.65 -12.58
C LYS A 113 9.83 8.30 -13.80
N PHE A 114 8.52 8.12 -13.61
CA PHE A 114 7.65 7.54 -14.63
C PHE A 114 6.56 8.47 -15.16
N LYS A 115 6.25 9.58 -14.47
CA LYS A 115 5.16 10.49 -14.86
C LYS A 115 5.71 11.83 -15.31
N LYS A 116 5.21 12.34 -16.44
CA LYS A 116 5.46 13.74 -16.86
C LYS A 116 4.66 14.76 -16.04
N SER A 117 3.55 14.33 -15.44
CA SER A 117 2.64 15.18 -14.65
C SER A 117 3.04 15.35 -13.18
N TRP A 118 4.24 14.90 -12.79
CA TRP A 118 4.61 14.74 -11.39
C TRP A 118 4.56 16.06 -10.61
N GLU A 119 4.99 17.18 -11.20
CA GLU A 119 4.96 18.51 -10.57
C GLU A 119 3.54 18.98 -10.26
N ALA A 120 2.61 18.74 -11.20
CA ALA A 120 1.21 19.09 -11.02
C ALA A 120 0.54 18.18 -9.99
N ASP A 121 0.94 16.91 -9.93
CA ASP A 121 0.46 15.98 -8.91
C ASP A 121 0.94 16.37 -7.51
N GLU A 122 2.21 16.77 -7.40
CA GLU A 122 2.82 17.19 -6.15
C GLU A 122 2.17 18.45 -5.58
N ARG A 123 2.04 19.48 -6.41
CA ARG A 123 1.43 20.76 -6.02
C ARG A 123 0.03 20.56 -5.46
N GLU A 124 -0.76 19.71 -6.09
CA GLU A 124 -2.17 19.53 -5.77
C GLU A 124 -2.39 18.67 -4.53
N VAL A 125 -1.58 17.61 -4.34
CA VAL A 125 -1.62 16.83 -3.10
C VAL A 125 -1.17 17.70 -1.92
N ASN A 126 -0.09 18.48 -2.10
CA ASN A 126 0.36 19.43 -1.07
C ASN A 126 -0.67 20.50 -0.76
N ARG A 127 -1.47 20.94 -1.74
CA ARG A 127 -2.53 21.94 -1.55
C ARG A 127 -3.72 21.41 -0.75
N PHE A 128 -4.19 20.20 -1.06
CA PHE A 128 -5.45 19.70 -0.52
C PHE A 128 -5.30 18.75 0.67
N MET A 129 -4.12 18.12 0.83
CA MET A 129 -3.90 17.08 1.84
C MET A 129 -2.88 17.46 2.91
N THR A 130 -2.50 18.73 3.04
CA THR A 130 -1.52 19.18 4.04
C THR A 130 -1.86 18.70 5.46
N SER A 131 -3.13 18.76 5.85
CA SER A 131 -3.60 18.33 7.18
C SER A 131 -3.46 16.82 7.45
N PHE A 132 -3.34 16.01 6.40
CA PHE A 132 -3.21 14.57 6.50
C PHE A 132 -1.75 14.12 6.60
N PHE A 133 -0.76 14.98 6.29
CA PHE A 133 0.63 14.57 6.17
C PHE A 133 1.23 14.05 7.48
N HIS A 134 0.87 14.68 8.61
CA HIS A 134 1.35 14.26 9.93
C HIS A 134 0.58 13.07 10.52
N ARG A 135 -0.50 12.65 9.88
CA ARG A 135 -1.34 11.55 10.37
C ARG A 135 -0.83 10.22 9.84
N LYS A 136 -1.01 9.17 10.64
CA LYS A 136 -0.70 7.81 10.23
C LYS A 136 -1.59 7.40 9.06
N ALA A 137 -1.01 6.82 8.02
CA ALA A 137 -1.76 6.44 6.82
C ALA A 137 -2.88 5.42 7.11
N CYS A 138 -2.75 4.62 8.17
CA CYS A 138 -3.77 3.67 8.63
C CYS A 138 -4.96 4.32 9.36
N GLN A 139 -4.79 5.53 9.89
CA GLN A 139 -5.83 6.24 10.64
C GLN A 139 -6.75 7.05 9.72
N ILE A 140 -6.36 7.24 8.46
CA ILE A 140 -7.15 7.96 7.47
C ILE A 140 -8.31 7.06 7.04
N THR A 141 -9.52 7.49 7.36
CA THR A 141 -10.72 6.72 7.10
C THR A 141 -11.33 7.04 5.74
N LYS A 142 -12.19 6.13 5.25
CA LYS A 142 -12.95 6.35 4.02
C LYS A 142 -13.90 7.55 4.10
N ILE A 143 -14.49 7.78 5.28
CA ILE A 143 -15.45 8.87 5.50
C ILE A 143 -14.73 10.22 5.33
N GLU A 144 -13.56 10.38 5.92
CA GLU A 144 -12.77 11.61 5.79
C GLU A 144 -12.36 11.92 4.35
N ILE A 145 -12.02 10.87 3.56
CA ILE A 145 -11.72 11.06 2.14
C ILE A 145 -12.98 11.42 1.34
N LEU A 146 -14.14 10.90 1.71
CA LEU A 146 -15.42 11.25 1.09
C LEU A 146 -15.77 12.72 1.36
N GLU A 147 -15.67 13.16 2.62
CA GLU A 147 -15.90 14.55 3.03
C GLU A 147 -14.93 15.51 2.31
N LEU A 148 -13.65 15.13 2.21
CA LEU A 148 -12.66 15.90 1.44
C LEU A 148 -13.02 15.96 -0.05
N HIS A 149 -13.48 14.86 -0.63
CA HIS A 149 -13.87 14.78 -2.04
C HIS A 149 -15.09 15.66 -2.33
N GLU A 150 -16.09 15.66 -1.46
CA GLU A 150 -17.28 16.52 -1.55
C GLU A 150 -16.91 18.00 -1.40
N LYS A 151 -16.15 18.34 -0.36
CA LYS A 151 -15.67 19.71 -0.12
C LYS A 151 -14.94 20.30 -1.33
N ILE A 152 -14.00 19.56 -1.92
CA ILE A 152 -13.27 20.02 -3.10
C ILE A 152 -14.17 20.10 -4.33
N GLY A 153 -15.16 19.20 -4.43
CA GLY A 153 -16.16 19.21 -5.47
C GLY A 153 -16.94 20.53 -5.51
N ASP A 154 -17.23 21.09 -4.33
CA ASP A 154 -17.95 22.34 -4.16
C ASP A 154 -17.03 23.58 -4.29
N GLU A 155 -15.84 23.56 -3.69
CA GLU A 155 -14.93 24.72 -3.68
C GLU A 155 -14.12 24.89 -4.97
N SER A 156 -13.57 23.80 -5.51
CA SER A 156 -12.62 23.83 -6.65
C SER A 156 -13.16 23.16 -7.91
N GLY A 157 -14.34 22.54 -7.81
CA GLY A 157 -15.02 21.89 -8.90
C GLY A 157 -14.83 20.37 -8.96
N ARG A 158 -15.87 19.70 -9.45
CA ARG A 158 -15.99 18.23 -9.52
C ARG A 158 -14.84 17.52 -10.25
N TYR A 159 -14.27 18.14 -11.29
CA TYR A 159 -13.12 17.59 -11.99
C TYR A 159 -11.90 17.50 -11.07
N GLN A 160 -11.60 18.57 -10.32
CA GLN A 160 -10.47 18.62 -9.39
C GLN A 160 -10.60 17.57 -8.30
N ALA A 161 -11.80 17.44 -7.72
CA ALA A 161 -12.10 16.42 -6.72
C ALA A 161 -11.82 15.00 -7.24
N ASN A 162 -12.28 14.70 -8.45
CA ASN A 162 -12.03 13.40 -9.08
C ASN A 162 -10.54 13.14 -9.32
N ARG A 163 -9.79 14.15 -9.78
CA ARG A 163 -8.33 14.01 -9.99
C ARG A 163 -7.60 13.78 -8.67
N LEU A 164 -7.97 14.48 -7.59
CA LEU A 164 -7.36 14.23 -6.28
C LEU A 164 -7.67 12.80 -5.80
N LEU A 165 -8.92 12.35 -5.89
CA LEU A 165 -9.30 10.99 -5.50
C LEU A 165 -8.50 9.92 -6.25
N GLU A 166 -8.26 10.11 -7.55
CA GLU A 166 -7.41 9.22 -8.35
C GLU A 166 -5.96 9.19 -7.86
N ARG A 167 -5.40 10.35 -7.50
CA ARG A 167 -4.02 10.47 -6.99
C ARG A 167 -3.87 9.78 -5.64
N VAL A 168 -4.77 10.06 -4.69
CA VAL A 168 -4.76 9.39 -3.37
C VAL A 168 -4.89 7.89 -3.55
N ARG A 169 -5.79 7.44 -4.43
CA ARG A 169 -5.94 6.02 -4.75
C ARG A 169 -4.64 5.40 -5.26
N ALA A 170 -3.92 6.10 -6.15
CA ALA A 170 -2.65 5.62 -6.70
C ALA A 170 -1.54 5.55 -5.63
N ILE A 171 -1.44 6.54 -4.75
CA ILE A 171 -0.46 6.58 -3.65
C ILE A 171 -0.63 5.35 -2.76
N TYR A 172 -1.85 5.11 -2.26
CA TYR A 172 -2.13 3.95 -1.41
C TYR A 172 -1.92 2.62 -2.13
N ASN A 173 -2.34 2.50 -3.40
CA ASN A 173 -2.13 1.27 -4.16
C ASN A 173 -0.65 0.96 -4.36
N LYS A 174 0.18 1.97 -4.65
CA LYS A 174 1.63 1.79 -4.76
C LYS A 174 2.28 1.43 -3.44
N ALA A 175 1.85 2.04 -2.34
CA ALA A 175 2.32 1.65 -1.02
C ALA A 175 2.01 0.17 -0.73
N ILE A 176 0.79 -0.30 -1.04
CA ILE A 176 0.41 -1.71 -0.89
C ILE A 176 1.29 -2.62 -1.76
N GLU A 177 1.53 -2.24 -3.02
CA GLU A 177 2.42 -2.95 -3.95
C GLU A 177 3.85 -3.08 -3.38
N TRP A 178 4.33 -2.06 -2.67
CA TRP A 178 5.65 -2.04 -2.02
C TRP A 178 5.69 -2.72 -0.65
N GLY A 179 4.59 -3.34 -0.22
CA GLY A 179 4.53 -4.15 1.00
C GLY A 179 3.97 -3.43 2.22
N TRP A 180 3.35 -2.26 2.07
CA TRP A 180 2.53 -1.66 3.11
C TRP A 180 1.28 -2.52 3.37
N GLN A 181 1.07 -2.89 4.63
CA GLN A 181 -0.01 -3.77 5.05
C GLN A 181 -1.16 -2.95 5.64
N GLY A 182 -1.91 -2.27 4.77
CA GLY A 182 -3.10 -1.52 5.13
C GLY A 182 -4.16 -1.58 4.04
N THR A 183 -5.29 -0.90 4.28
CA THR A 183 -6.40 -0.82 3.32
C THR A 183 -6.41 0.55 2.67
N ASN A 184 -6.69 0.60 1.36
CA ASN A 184 -6.84 1.87 0.65
C ASN A 184 -8.18 2.53 1.05
N PRO A 185 -8.18 3.70 1.71
CA PRO A 185 -9.41 4.36 2.16
C PRO A 185 -10.28 4.86 1.00
N THR A 186 -9.71 5.01 -0.21
CA THR A 186 -10.45 5.45 -1.40
C THR A 186 -11.33 4.36 -2.03
N GLN A 187 -11.26 3.12 -1.52
CA GLN A 187 -11.93 1.98 -2.13
C GLN A 187 -13.46 2.11 -2.04
N GLY A 188 -14.12 2.01 -3.21
CA GLY A 188 -15.57 2.13 -3.32
C GLY A 188 -16.12 3.57 -3.23
N ILE A 189 -15.27 4.61 -3.23
CA ILE A 189 -15.72 5.99 -3.44
C ILE A 189 -16.00 6.19 -4.94
N LYS A 190 -17.22 6.62 -5.27
CA LYS A 190 -17.67 6.90 -6.64
C LYS A 190 -17.24 8.33 -7.03
N LYS A 191 -16.76 8.47 -8.26
CA LYS A 191 -16.41 9.77 -8.83
C LYS A 191 -17.67 10.57 -9.17
N PHE A 192 -17.56 11.89 -9.16
CA PHE A 192 -18.60 12.75 -9.71
C PHE A 192 -18.72 12.56 -11.22
N LYS A 193 -19.94 12.72 -11.76
CA LYS A 193 -20.15 12.75 -13.21
C LYS A 193 -19.49 13.98 -13.81
N GLU A 194 -18.49 13.77 -14.65
CA GLU A 194 -17.79 14.84 -15.38
C GLU A 194 -18.60 15.22 -16.62
N LYS A 195 -18.81 16.52 -16.83
CA LYS A 195 -19.31 17.05 -18.10
C LYS A 195 -18.13 17.61 -18.86
N SER A 196 -17.79 16.98 -19.99
CA SER A 196 -16.79 17.52 -20.91
C SER A 196 -17.27 18.87 -21.43
N ARG A 197 -16.43 19.90 -21.32
CA ARG A 197 -16.69 21.22 -21.90
C ARG A 197 -15.78 21.38 -23.11
N GLN A 198 -16.27 21.02 -24.29
CA GLN A 198 -15.62 21.37 -25.54
C GLN A 198 -16.29 22.63 -26.09
N ARG A 199 -15.55 23.74 -26.12
CA ARG A 199 -15.97 24.96 -26.81
C ARG A 199 -15.20 25.04 -28.11
N PHE A 200 -15.92 25.00 -29.23
CA PHE A 200 -15.36 25.27 -30.54
C PHE A 200 -15.35 26.78 -30.79
N LEU A 201 -14.33 27.24 -31.52
CA LEU A 201 -14.30 28.62 -31.98
C LEU A 201 -15.42 28.82 -33.01
N ARG A 202 -16.24 29.85 -32.82
CA ARG A 202 -17.30 30.16 -33.79
C ARG A 202 -16.73 30.98 -34.95
N LYS A 203 -17.41 30.96 -36.11
CA LYS A 203 -16.96 31.63 -37.34
C LYS A 203 -16.75 33.14 -37.15
N ASP A 204 -17.57 33.77 -36.33
CA ASP A 204 -17.50 35.18 -35.94
C ASP A 204 -16.33 35.51 -35.00
N GLU A 205 -15.89 34.53 -34.21
CA GLU A 205 -14.75 34.67 -33.29
C GLU A 205 -13.41 34.48 -34.02
N MET A 206 -13.43 33.87 -35.22
CA MET A 206 -12.22 33.53 -35.96
C MET A 206 -11.38 34.73 -36.40
N PRO A 207 -11.96 35.78 -37.02
CA PRO A 207 -11.17 36.96 -37.42
C PRO A 207 -10.49 37.64 -36.24
N ARG A 208 -11.18 37.68 -35.08
CA ARG A 208 -10.64 38.26 -33.84
C ARG A 208 -9.48 37.42 -33.29
N PHE A 209 -9.62 36.10 -33.29
CA PHE A 209 -8.56 35.18 -32.86
C PHE A 209 -7.32 35.28 -33.76
N LEU A 210 -7.48 35.27 -35.08
CA LEU A 210 -6.39 35.39 -36.05
C LEU A 210 -5.63 36.73 -35.90
N ARG A 211 -6.37 37.83 -35.71
CA ARG A 211 -5.78 39.15 -35.47
C ARG A 211 -4.90 39.17 -34.21
N LEU A 212 -5.33 38.49 -33.14
CA LEU A 212 -4.58 38.41 -31.89
C LEU A 212 -3.35 37.50 -32.00
N LEU A 213 -3.42 36.41 -32.77
CA LEU A 213 -2.28 35.54 -33.06
C LEU A 213 -1.18 36.29 -33.81
N LEU A 214 -1.54 37.03 -34.86
CA LEU A 214 -0.58 37.78 -35.67
C LEU A 214 0.10 38.91 -34.88
N LYS A 215 -0.62 39.58 -33.97
CA LYS A 215 -0.09 40.69 -33.17
C LYS A 215 0.90 40.24 -32.08
N LYS A 216 0.82 39.00 -31.61
CA LYS A 216 1.67 38.51 -30.51
C LYS A 216 2.99 37.87 -30.93
N GLN A 217 3.33 37.80 -32.24
CA GLN A 217 4.53 37.09 -32.74
C GLN A 217 4.75 35.74 -32.03
N ILE A 218 3.68 34.98 -31.83
CA ILE A 218 3.80 33.62 -31.30
C ILE A 218 4.24 32.75 -32.49
N PRO A 219 5.41 32.09 -32.45
CA PRO A 219 5.84 31.24 -33.55
C PRO A 219 4.77 30.15 -33.77
N LEU A 220 4.23 30.10 -34.99
CA LEU A 220 3.09 29.29 -35.42
C LEU A 220 3.30 27.76 -35.36
N LEU A 221 4.36 27.27 -34.73
CA LEU A 221 4.79 25.87 -34.75
C LEU A 221 4.05 24.94 -33.77
N ALA A 222 3.07 25.42 -33.00
CA ALA A 222 2.45 24.64 -31.92
C ALA A 222 0.91 24.58 -31.95
N ILE A 223 0.28 24.69 -33.14
CA ILE A 223 -1.17 24.48 -33.27
C ILE A 223 -1.42 23.33 -34.26
N SER A 224 -1.18 22.09 -33.82
CA SER A 224 -1.69 20.92 -34.52
C SER A 224 -3.19 20.79 -34.28
N PHE A 225 -3.99 21.29 -35.22
CA PHE A 225 -5.38 20.85 -35.34
C PHE A 225 -5.37 19.48 -35.99
N SER A 226 -5.34 18.41 -35.18
CA SER A 226 -5.61 17.06 -35.67
C SER A 226 -7.10 16.98 -36.03
N CYS A 227 -7.37 17.09 -37.33
CA CYS A 227 -8.68 16.84 -37.94
C CYS A 227 -8.80 15.33 -38.22
N PRO A 228 -9.74 14.59 -37.62
CA PRO A 228 -10.04 13.23 -38.03
C PRO A 228 -10.97 13.29 -39.25
N PHE A 229 -10.51 12.73 -40.37
CA PHE A 229 -11.40 12.21 -41.42
C PHE A 229 -11.85 10.80 -41.02
#